data_AF-A0A9E4B4K9-F1
#
_entry.id   AF-A0A9E4B4K9-F1
#
_cell.length_a   1.000
_cell.length_b   1.000
_cell.length_c   1.000
_cell.angle_alpha   90.00
_cell.angle_beta   90.00
_cell.angle_gamma   90.00
#
_symmetry.space_group_name_H-M   'P 1'
#
loop_
_entity.id
_entity.type
_entity.pdbx_description
1 polymer ?
#
loop_
_entity_poly.entity_id
_entity_poly.type
_entity_poly.pdbx_seq_one_letter_code
_entity_poly.pdbx_strand_id
1 'polypeptide(L)'
;MCMAQEFSRRTADESFFPLHPIDVIRARTRFALEPITREVVALYATEDGATVVTLRHGKGRVFFIASTYLFSRDGLKYDERNATFLYNLMSTLPRNARIGLAEKRYYTLETRPPDPFAALVFGTRGGLGAVYLCLILFVFLMLRGRRFGKPLDVQDGS
;
A
#
# COMPACT_ATOMS: atom_id res chain seq x y z
N MET A 1 -8.48 10.33 -7.32
CA MET A 1 -7.55 10.53 -6.18
C MET A 1 -8.36 10.28 -4.91
N CYS A 2 -8.35 9.05 -4.36
CA CYS A 2 -9.11 8.73 -3.13
C CYS A 2 -8.40 9.34 -1.91
N MET A 3 -9.15 10.06 -1.08
CA MET A 3 -8.64 10.65 0.17
C MET A 3 -8.24 9.55 1.17
N ALA A 4 -7.20 9.80 1.96
CA ALA A 4 -6.87 8.90 3.07
C ALA A 4 -7.99 8.97 4.12
N GLN A 5 -8.47 7.81 4.58
CA GLN A 5 -9.44 7.77 5.66
C GLN A 5 -8.75 8.20 6.95
N GLU A 6 -9.23 9.31 7.50
CA GLU A 6 -8.59 9.96 8.62
C GLU A 6 -8.91 9.26 9.95
N PHE A 7 -10.14 8.77 10.09
CA PHE A 7 -10.67 8.19 11.31
C PHE A 7 -11.18 6.77 11.09
N SER A 8 -11.00 5.91 12.08
CA SER A 8 -11.52 4.55 12.12
C SER A 8 -12.38 4.39 13.37
N ARG A 9 -13.57 3.82 13.23
CA ARG A 9 -14.57 3.67 14.30
C ARG A 9 -14.57 2.24 14.82
N ARG A 10 -14.90 2.07 16.11
CA ARG A 10 -15.06 0.76 16.73
C ARG A 10 -16.16 -0.03 16.02
N THR A 11 -15.89 -1.31 15.75
CA THR A 11 -16.84 -2.21 15.07
C THR A 11 -17.72 -2.99 16.04
N ALA A 12 -17.21 -3.29 17.23
CA ALA A 12 -17.94 -4.04 18.26
C ALA A 12 -18.73 -3.11 19.20
N ASP A 13 -19.91 -3.55 19.62
CA ASP A 13 -20.73 -2.83 20.62
C ASP A 13 -20.00 -2.74 21.97
N GLU A 14 -19.41 -3.85 22.42
CA GLU A 14 -18.59 -3.88 23.62
C GLU A 14 -17.14 -3.46 23.33
N SER A 15 -16.60 -2.59 24.19
CA SER A 15 -15.20 -2.18 24.10
C SER A 15 -14.29 -3.35 24.46
N PHE A 16 -13.40 -3.70 23.54
CA PHE A 16 -12.31 -4.63 23.83
C PHE A 16 -11.37 -4.12 24.92
N PHE A 17 -11.32 -2.80 25.14
CA PHE A 17 -10.50 -2.16 26.15
C PHE A 17 -11.40 -1.58 27.27
N PRO A 18 -11.57 -2.30 28.39
CA PRO A 18 -12.53 -1.90 29.43
C PRO A 18 -12.02 -0.75 30.30
N LEU A 19 -10.71 -0.53 30.41
CA LEU A 19 -10.12 0.51 31.27
C LEU A 19 -10.36 1.92 30.72
N HIS A 20 -10.10 2.13 29.43
CA HIS A 20 -10.35 3.41 28.77
C HIS A 20 -10.98 3.12 27.40
N PRO A 21 -12.32 3.02 27.30
CA PRO A 21 -12.95 2.72 26.02
C PRO A 21 -12.69 3.85 25.01
N ILE A 22 -12.35 3.46 23.78
CA ILE A 22 -12.12 4.39 22.67
C ILE A 22 -13.03 3.97 21.52
N ASP A 23 -13.87 4.90 21.08
CA ASP A 23 -14.80 4.65 19.98
C ASP A 23 -14.21 4.99 18.62
N VAL A 24 -13.25 5.92 18.58
CA VAL A 24 -12.67 6.45 17.34
C VAL A 24 -11.16 6.61 17.51
N ILE A 25 -10.40 6.12 16.54
CA ILE A 25 -8.95 6.32 16.43
C ILE A 25 -8.62 7.08 15.14
N ARG A 26 -7.55 7.87 15.15
CA ARG A 26 -7.10 8.59 13.95
C ARG A 26 -6.07 7.76 13.21
N ALA A 27 -6.56 6.92 12.31
CA ALA A 27 -5.72 5.97 11.61
C ALA A 27 -4.97 6.59 10.42
N ARG A 28 -5.52 7.60 9.73
CA ARG A 28 -4.86 8.24 8.58
C ARG A 28 -4.23 7.24 7.60
N THR A 29 -5.03 6.28 7.13
CA THR A 29 -4.57 5.22 6.21
C THR A 29 -5.48 5.09 5.00
N ARG A 30 -4.93 4.53 3.92
CA ARG A 30 -5.66 4.12 2.71
C ARG A 30 -5.78 2.61 2.60
N PHE A 31 -5.17 1.88 3.52
CA PHE A 31 -5.18 0.43 3.52
C PHE A 31 -6.27 -0.06 4.46
N ALA A 32 -7.05 -1.01 3.97
CA ALA A 32 -7.97 -1.79 4.77
C ALA A 32 -7.46 -3.24 4.83
N LEU A 33 -7.73 -3.89 5.95
CA LEU A 33 -7.53 -5.30 6.17
C LEU A 33 -8.87 -5.98 5.90
N GLU A 34 -8.83 -6.97 5.02
CA GLU A 34 -9.97 -7.84 4.80
C GLU A 34 -9.86 -9.03 5.78
N PRO A 35 -10.80 -9.21 6.71
CA PRO A 35 -10.78 -10.35 7.61
C PRO A 35 -11.14 -11.62 6.84
N ILE A 36 -10.13 -12.40 6.47
CA ILE A 36 -10.29 -13.62 5.64
C ILE A 36 -10.92 -14.78 6.42
N THR A 37 -10.90 -14.75 7.76
CA THR A 37 -11.30 -15.88 8.60
C THR A 37 -12.15 -15.42 9.79
N ARG A 38 -13.10 -16.26 10.24
CA ARG A 38 -13.97 -15.99 11.40
C ARG A 38 -13.21 -15.83 12.72
N GLU A 39 -11.96 -16.28 12.79
CA GLU A 39 -11.08 -16.12 13.96
C GLU A 39 -10.46 -14.71 14.06
N VAL A 40 -10.61 -13.90 13.02
CA VAL A 40 -10.13 -12.53 12.96
C VAL A 40 -11.27 -11.60 13.38
N VAL A 41 -11.07 -10.86 14.47
CA VAL A 41 -12.04 -9.89 14.98
C VAL A 41 -11.59 -8.49 14.57
N ALA A 42 -12.42 -7.79 13.80
CA ALA A 42 -12.22 -6.38 13.51
C ALA A 42 -12.55 -5.54 14.75
N LEU A 43 -11.56 -4.78 15.23
CA LEU A 43 -11.73 -3.88 16.37
C LEU A 43 -12.15 -2.48 15.91
N TYR A 44 -11.49 -1.99 14.85
CA TYR A 44 -11.77 -0.68 14.26
C TYR A 44 -11.87 -0.81 12.75
N ALA A 45 -12.85 -0.13 12.16
CA ALA A 45 -13.11 -0.11 10.74
C ALA A 45 -13.37 1.30 10.21
N THR A 46 -13.05 1.42 8.94
CA THR A 46 -13.18 2.55 8.04
C THR A 46 -14.29 2.21 7.03
N GLU A 47 -14.73 3.15 6.21
CA GLU A 47 -15.70 2.79 5.14
C GLU A 47 -15.09 1.81 4.12
N ASP A 48 -13.76 1.82 3.98
CA ASP A 48 -13.03 0.93 3.07
C ASP A 48 -12.76 -0.46 3.67
N GLY A 49 -13.00 -0.66 4.98
CA GLY A 49 -12.82 -1.94 5.67
C GLY A 49 -12.07 -1.84 7.00
N ALA A 50 -11.65 -2.99 7.54
CA ALA A 50 -11.08 -3.03 8.89
C ALA A 50 -9.68 -2.38 8.93
N THR A 51 -9.43 -1.52 9.90
CA THR A 51 -8.13 -0.85 10.07
C THR A 51 -7.29 -1.51 11.15
N VAL A 52 -7.94 -2.07 12.17
CA VAL A 52 -7.30 -2.81 13.26
C VAL A 52 -8.07 -4.10 13.44
N VAL A 53 -7.37 -5.22 13.32
CA VAL A 53 -7.91 -6.54 13.59
C VAL A 53 -7.07 -7.26 14.62
N THR A 54 -7.71 -8.14 15.39
CA THR A 54 -7.04 -9.02 16.33
C THR A 54 -7.37 -10.46 16.02
N LEU A 55 -6.40 -11.34 16.21
CA LEU A 55 -6.63 -12.78 16.21
C LEU A 55 -5.97 -13.42 17.43
N ARG A 56 -6.55 -14.52 17.90
CA ARG A 56 -5.91 -15.37 18.91
C ARG A 56 -5.03 -16.38 18.19
N HIS A 57 -3.78 -16.53 18.65
CA HIS A 57 -2.87 -17.53 18.12
C HIS A 57 -2.20 -18.26 19.28
N GLY A 58 -2.59 -19.52 19.48
CA GLY A 58 -2.16 -20.30 20.65
C GLY A 58 -2.57 -19.63 21.98
N LYS A 59 -1.60 -19.38 22.86
CA LYS A 59 -1.80 -18.65 24.13
C LYS A 59 -1.61 -17.13 23.99
N GLY A 60 -1.27 -16.65 22.80
CA GLY A 60 -0.99 -15.26 22.50
C GLY A 60 -2.09 -14.59 21.68
N ARG A 61 -1.89 -13.30 21.41
CA ARG A 61 -2.76 -12.49 20.58
C ARG A 61 -1.92 -11.69 19.60
N VAL A 62 -2.36 -11.64 18.36
CA VAL A 62 -1.71 -10.87 17.30
C VAL A 62 -2.66 -9.75 16.88
N PHE A 63 -2.11 -8.54 16.80
CA PHE A 63 -2.82 -7.37 16.32
C PHE A 63 -2.23 -6.98 14.96
N PHE A 64 -3.10 -6.82 13.97
CA PHE A 64 -2.73 -6.29 12.67
C PHE A 64 -3.34 -4.91 12.52
N ILE A 65 -2.50 -3.96 12.15
CA ILE A 65 -2.85 -2.54 12.13
C ILE A 65 -2.43 -1.99 10.78
N ALA A 66 -3.41 -1.50 10.01
CA ALA A 66 -3.22 -0.99 8.66
C ALA A 66 -2.68 0.45 8.62
N SER A 67 -2.25 0.99 9.76
CA SER A 67 -1.76 2.35 9.90
C SER A 67 -0.47 2.40 10.71
N THR A 68 0.57 2.97 10.09
CA THR A 68 1.80 3.35 10.79
C THR A 68 1.67 4.67 11.55
N TYR A 69 0.67 5.50 11.20
CA TYR A 69 0.46 6.81 11.84
C TYR A 69 0.10 6.66 13.33
N LEU A 70 -0.70 5.65 13.69
CA LEU A 70 -1.14 5.39 15.08
C LEU A 70 0.01 5.29 16.08
N PHE A 71 1.16 4.78 15.65
CA PHE A 71 2.35 4.61 16.50
C PHE A 71 3.51 5.53 16.12
N SER A 72 3.31 6.41 15.14
CA SER A 72 4.31 7.41 14.78
C SER A 72 4.47 8.44 15.90
N ARG A 73 5.63 9.10 15.96
CA ARG A 73 5.90 10.16 16.94
C ARG A 73 4.82 11.25 16.88
N ASP A 74 4.41 11.65 15.68
CA ASP A 74 3.39 12.68 15.51
C ASP A 74 1.99 12.18 15.90
N GLY A 75 1.65 10.95 15.51
CA GLY A 75 0.36 10.35 15.87
C GLY A 75 0.19 10.14 17.37
N LEU A 76 1.26 9.85 18.12
CA LEU A 76 1.22 9.73 19.57
C LEU A 76 1.28 11.08 20.29
N LYS A 77 2.01 12.06 19.74
CA LYS A 77 2.20 13.37 20.38
C LYS A 77 1.00 14.30 20.21
N TYR A 78 0.36 14.27 19.04
CA TYR A 78 -0.70 15.22 18.69
C TYR A 78 -2.11 14.61 18.75
N ASP A 79 -2.24 13.30 19.04
CA ASP A 79 -3.53 12.64 19.15
C ASP A 79 -3.60 11.77 20.42
N GLU A 80 -4.32 12.28 21.42
CA GLU A 80 -4.51 11.59 22.70
C GLU A 80 -5.25 10.26 22.55
N ARG A 81 -6.08 10.10 21.52
CA ARG A 81 -6.84 8.85 21.27
C ARG A 81 -5.89 7.75 20.82
N ASN A 82 -4.87 8.10 20.04
CA ASN A 82 -3.84 7.16 19.62
C ASN A 82 -2.95 6.73 20.79
N ALA A 83 -2.58 7.68 21.67
CA ALA A 83 -1.84 7.38 22.89
C ALA A 83 -2.64 6.48 23.85
N THR A 84 -3.93 6.77 24.05
CA THR A 84 -4.83 5.95 24.86
C THR A 84 -5.02 4.56 24.25
N PHE A 85 -5.10 4.46 22.92
CA PHE A 85 -5.19 3.17 22.23
C PHE A 85 -3.94 2.32 22.46
N LEU A 86 -2.75 2.91 22.37
CA LEU A 86 -1.50 2.23 22.68
C LEU A 86 -1.45 1.80 24.15
N TYR A 87 -1.84 2.66 25.08
CA TYR A 87 -1.88 2.33 26.50
C TYR A 87 -2.82 1.14 26.78
N ASN A 88 -4.01 1.15 26.20
CA ASN A 88 -4.96 0.06 26.28
C ASN A 88 -4.44 -1.25 25.67
N LEU A 89 -3.74 -1.15 24.54
CA LEU A 89 -3.09 -2.33 23.95
C LEU A 89 -2.10 -2.94 24.93
N MET A 90 -1.28 -2.10 25.57
CA MET A 90 -0.29 -2.52 26.56
C MET A 90 -0.94 -3.06 27.84
N SER A 91 -2.06 -2.49 28.28
CA SER A 91 -2.76 -2.96 29.49
C SER A 91 -3.39 -4.34 29.32
N THR A 92 -3.62 -4.80 28.08
CA THR A 92 -4.10 -6.17 27.84
C THR A 92 -3.01 -7.24 27.92
N LEU A 93 -1.74 -6.84 28.02
CA LEU A 93 -0.60 -7.76 28.06
C LEU A 93 -0.31 -8.20 29.51
N PRO A 94 -0.07 -9.51 29.76
CA PRO A 94 0.38 -9.97 31.07
C PRO A 94 1.78 -9.42 31.41
N ARG A 95 2.11 -9.27 32.71
CA ARG A 95 3.36 -8.65 33.20
C ARG A 95 4.67 -9.23 32.62
N ASN A 96 4.64 -10.46 32.10
CA ASN A 96 5.80 -11.14 31.48
C ASN A 96 5.61 -11.41 29.98
N ALA A 97 4.74 -10.65 29.31
CA ALA A 97 4.48 -10.81 27.88
C ALA A 97 5.73 -10.45 27.06
N ARG A 98 6.09 -11.32 26.12
CA ARG A 98 7.09 -11.00 25.10
C ARG A 98 6.38 -10.26 23.96
N ILE A 99 6.79 -9.03 23.70
CA ILE A 99 6.22 -8.19 22.64
C ILE A 99 7.14 -8.26 21.42
N GLY A 100 6.59 -8.69 20.29
CA GLY A 100 7.26 -8.62 18.99
C GLY A 100 6.58 -7.57 18.13
N LEU A 101 7.33 -6.56 17.69
CA LEU A 101 6.86 -5.57 16.72
C LEU A 101 7.46 -5.94 15.37
N ALA A 102 6.60 -6.22 14.39
CA ALA A 102 7.01 -6.44 13.02
C ALA A 102 6.36 -5.37 12.15
N GLU A 103 7.16 -4.38 11.75
CA GLU A 103 6.73 -3.41 10.74
C GLU A 103 7.07 -3.97 9.35
N LYS A 104 6.06 -4.17 8.52
CA LYS A 104 6.25 -4.49 7.11
C LYS A 104 5.72 -3.35 6.27
N ARG A 105 6.63 -2.54 5.74
CA ARG A 105 6.30 -1.42 4.87
C ARG A 105 6.07 -1.94 3.45
N TYR A 106 4.81 -2.01 3.03
CA TYR A 106 4.48 -2.23 1.63
C TYR A 106 4.69 -0.90 0.89
N TYR A 107 5.81 -0.76 0.19
CA TYR A 107 5.92 0.24 -0.87
C TYR A 107 4.99 -0.22 -1.98
N THR A 108 3.91 0.52 -2.19
CA THR A 108 2.92 0.27 -3.24
C THR A 108 3.60 0.29 -4.60
N LEU A 109 3.91 -0.89 -5.15
CA LEU A 109 3.69 -1.12 -6.56
C LEU A 109 2.17 -1.19 -6.72
N GLU A 110 1.62 -0.21 -7.41
CA GLU A 110 0.19 -0.14 -7.73
C GLU A 110 -0.29 -1.52 -8.19
N THR A 111 -1.18 -2.13 -7.42
CA THR A 111 -1.93 -3.33 -7.82
C THR A 111 -3.02 -2.95 -8.82
N ARG A 112 -2.67 -2.17 -9.85
CA ARG A 112 -3.36 -2.28 -11.13
C ARG A 112 -2.76 -3.54 -11.74
N PRO A 113 -3.54 -4.59 -12.10
CA PRO A 113 -2.96 -5.69 -12.86
C PRO A 113 -2.23 -5.05 -14.04
N PRO A 114 -0.89 -5.19 -14.15
CA PRO A 114 -0.16 -4.57 -15.25
C PRO A 114 -0.84 -5.04 -16.51
N ASP A 115 -1.19 -4.11 -17.40
CA ASP A 115 -1.90 -4.42 -18.64
C ASP A 115 -1.27 -5.70 -19.21
N PRO A 116 -2.05 -6.74 -19.53
CA PRO A 116 -1.51 -8.08 -19.77
C PRO A 116 -0.41 -8.08 -20.84
N PHE A 117 -0.45 -7.11 -21.76
CA PHE A 117 0.61 -6.81 -22.71
C PHE A 117 1.90 -6.24 -22.09
N ALA A 118 1.82 -5.24 -21.21
CA ALA A 118 2.99 -4.66 -20.54
C ALA A 118 3.66 -5.68 -19.60
N ALA A 119 2.85 -6.49 -18.90
CA ALA A 119 3.35 -7.58 -18.05
C ALA A 119 4.12 -8.63 -18.86
N LEU A 120 3.62 -8.99 -20.05
CA LEU A 120 4.25 -9.97 -20.94
C LEU A 120 5.53 -9.42 -21.58
N VAL A 121 5.51 -8.17 -22.03
CA VAL A 121 6.63 -7.51 -22.72
C VAL A 121 7.80 -7.22 -21.77
N PHE A 122 7.51 -6.73 -20.57
CA PHE A 122 8.57 -6.39 -19.59
C PHE A 122 8.91 -7.54 -18.62
N GLY A 123 8.04 -8.55 -18.47
CA GLY A 123 8.28 -9.69 -17.59
C GLY A 123 9.08 -10.84 -18.21
N THR A 124 9.16 -10.93 -19.54
CA THR A 124 9.89 -12.00 -20.23
C THR A 124 11.21 -11.49 -20.83
N ARG A 125 12.29 -12.29 -20.69
CA ARG A 125 13.63 -11.98 -21.27
C ARG A 125 13.56 -11.72 -22.79
N GLY A 126 12.61 -12.33 -23.49
CA GLY A 126 12.38 -12.12 -24.93
C GLY A 126 11.63 -10.83 -25.28
N GLY A 127 10.65 -10.42 -24.47
CA GLY A 127 9.85 -9.21 -24.73
C GLY A 127 10.68 -7.93 -24.63
N LEU A 128 11.61 -7.88 -23.67
CA LEU A 128 12.57 -6.79 -23.53
C LEU A 128 13.51 -6.69 -24.74
N GLY A 129 13.93 -7.83 -25.29
CA GLY A 129 14.74 -7.89 -26.52
C GLY A 129 14.01 -7.31 -27.74
N ALA A 130 12.72 -7.62 -27.90
CA ALA A 130 11.91 -7.09 -29.00
C ALA A 130 11.72 -5.57 -28.92
N VAL A 131 11.56 -5.02 -27.71
CA VAL A 131 11.49 -3.56 -27.49
C VAL A 131 12.80 -2.89 -27.87
N TYR A 132 13.95 -3.42 -27.42
CA TYR A 132 15.25 -2.88 -27.80
C TYR A 132 15.49 -2.97 -29.31
N LEU A 133 15.12 -4.08 -29.94
CA LEU A 133 15.22 -4.23 -31.39
C LEU A 133 14.39 -3.15 -32.10
N CYS A 134 13.14 -2.94 -31.68
CA CYS A 134 12.25 -1.94 -32.28
C CYS A 134 12.79 -0.52 -32.11
N LEU A 135 13.33 -0.21 -30.92
CA LEU A 135 13.95 1.09 -30.63
C LEU A 135 15.21 1.33 -31.47
N ILE A 136 16.08 0.33 -31.61
CA ILE A 136 17.27 0.41 -32.47
C ILE A 136 16.86 0.61 -33.93
N LEU A 137 15.84 -0.10 -34.41
CA LEU A 137 15.34 0.00 -35.78
C LEU A 137 14.73 1.38 -36.05
N PHE A 138 13.97 1.93 -35.09
CA PHE A 138 13.44 3.27 -35.14
C PHE A 138 14.56 4.32 -35.22
N VAL A 139 15.56 4.23 -34.33
CA VAL A 139 16.73 5.12 -34.34
C VAL A 139 17.50 5.00 -35.66
N PHE A 140 17.69 3.78 -36.16
CA PHE A 140 18.33 3.52 -37.44
C PHE A 140 17.57 4.15 -38.60
N LEU A 141 16.24 4.01 -38.65
CA LEU A 141 15.39 4.64 -39.66
C LEU A 141 15.39 6.17 -39.53
N MET A 142 15.44 6.73 -38.32
CA MET A 142 15.55 8.17 -38.10
C MET A 142 16.89 8.71 -38.64
N LEU A 143 17.99 8.03 -38.33
CA LEU A 143 19.33 8.37 -38.78
C LEU A 143 19.50 8.23 -40.30
N ARG A 144 18.90 7.19 -40.89
CA ARG A 144 18.99 6.87 -42.32
C ARG A 144 17.95 7.64 -43.16
N GLY A 145 16.78 7.91 -42.60
CA GLY A 145 15.68 8.69 -43.18
C GLY A 145 16.05 10.15 -43.46
N ARG A 146 16.98 10.69 -42.66
CA ARG A 146 17.57 12.01 -42.88
C ARG A 146 18.38 12.13 -44.19
N ARG A 147 18.61 11.04 -44.93
CA ARG A 147 19.30 11.03 -46.24
C ARG A 147 18.39 10.90 -47.46
N PHE A 148 17.06 10.81 -47.30
CA PHE A 148 16.12 10.82 -48.44
C PHE A 148 15.73 12.23 -48.92
N GLY A 149 16.24 13.29 -48.27
CA GLY A 149 16.09 14.68 -48.71
C GLY A 149 17.19 15.16 -49.64
N LYS A 150 17.66 14.35 -50.60
CA LYS A 150 18.39 14.90 -51.75
C LYS A 150 17.35 15.30 -52.79
N PRO A 151 17.06 16.61 -52.98
CA PRO A 151 16.32 17.01 -54.17
C PRO A 151 17.11 16.55 -55.39
N LEU A 152 16.43 15.92 -56.34
CA LEU A 152 16.96 15.71 -57.69
C LEU A 152 17.30 17.11 -58.23
N ASP A 153 18.58 17.38 -58.43
CA ASP A 153 19.06 18.57 -59.14
C ASP A 153 18.72 18.35 -60.62
N VAL A 154 17.52 18.77 -61.00
CA VAL A 154 17.14 18.95 -62.41
C VAL A 154 17.71 20.31 -62.81
N GLN A 155 18.93 20.30 -63.33
CA GLN A 155 19.43 21.44 -64.11
C GLN A 155 18.74 21.42 -65.48
N ASP A 156 17.60 22.09 -65.55
CA ASP A 156 17.09 22.65 -66.79
C ASP A 156 17.65 24.07 -66.92
N GLY A 157 18.46 24.32 -67.95
CA GLY A 157 18.75 25.68 -68.38
C GLY A 157 20.08 25.91 -69.12
N SER A 158 20.12 25.57 -70.41
CA SER A 158 20.43 26.50 -71.52
C SER A 158 20.49 25.76 -72.86
#